data_AF-A0A162V6B4-F1
#
_entry.id   AF-A0A162V6B4-F1
#
_cell.length_a   1.000
_cell.length_b   1.000
_cell.length_c   1.000
_cell.angle_alpha   90.00
_cell.angle_beta   90.00
_cell.angle_gamma   90.00
#
_symmetry.space_group_name_H-M   'P 1'
#
loop_
_entity.id
_entity.type
_entity.pdbx_description
1 polymer ?
#
loop_
_entity_poly.entity_id
_entity_poly.type
_entity_poly.pdbx_seq_one_letter_code
_entity_poly.pdbx_strand_id
1 'polypeptide(L)'
;MPVSATARDHLSPLHNLMNYSIPLQDSSSMPSLPEVDLPKRTIQNGDSDTRQRQLGNEIEHLTLSNVRLLRANRILKLDCDRLVEQQTAQLKQDMEELRIHNIRLQRSNRLLQDDLLAKSQELNQLKEDQIRQMKNVGPEYEYLVQIVNLLYRQLEGQAGCNKTCCYTDQPLSQGFSVLTLPPESEEQKPEPQHICRPVIHSNISGGTMASALEQENAQLREGLQALHADQEQLYDLLRDKEEDAEMLKCELKLKDDIVTQLEKDFERMELEVVGIQKDWRYSDRFKSESSFADIHDFPTPPPQSDDDGQTL
;
A
#
# COMPACT_ATOMS: atom_id res chain seq x y z
N MET A 1 18.27 -19.01 -19.82
CA MET A 1 18.80 -17.95 -20.71
C MET A 1 19.25 -16.78 -19.82
N PRO A 2 20.33 -16.07 -20.17
CA PRO A 2 21.56 -16.02 -19.36
C PRO A 2 21.78 -14.74 -18.53
N VAL A 3 22.83 -14.82 -17.72
CA VAL A 3 23.46 -13.79 -16.87
C VAL A 3 23.93 -12.57 -17.68
N SER A 4 23.73 -11.37 -17.14
CA SER A 4 24.50 -10.13 -17.40
C SER A 4 24.29 -9.19 -16.20
N ALA A 5 25.22 -9.08 -15.26
CA ALA A 5 26.44 -8.26 -15.29
C ALA A 5 26.20 -6.74 -15.21
N THR A 6 26.55 -6.19 -14.04
CA THR A 6 27.18 -4.88 -13.76
C THR A 6 26.43 -3.59 -14.05
N ALA A 7 26.05 -2.88 -12.99
CA ALA A 7 26.41 -1.47 -12.75
C ALA A 7 25.88 -1.00 -11.38
N ARG A 8 26.77 -0.62 -10.45
CA ARG A 8 26.75 0.66 -9.70
C ARG A 8 27.65 0.61 -8.47
N ASP A 9 28.79 1.28 -8.66
CA ASP A 9 29.32 2.35 -7.82
C ASP A 9 29.72 2.03 -6.37
N HIS A 10 31.05 1.86 -6.28
CA HIS A 10 31.86 2.07 -5.09
C HIS A 10 31.61 3.45 -4.46
N LEU A 11 31.03 3.49 -3.26
CA LEU A 11 31.16 4.63 -2.35
C LEU A 11 32.26 4.32 -1.34
N SER A 12 33.49 4.66 -1.71
CA SER A 12 34.62 4.75 -0.79
C SER A 12 34.44 5.96 0.12
N PRO A 13 34.57 5.84 1.46
CA PRO A 13 34.52 6.99 2.36
C PRO A 13 35.71 7.92 2.08
N LEU A 14 35.43 9.22 1.99
CA LEU A 14 36.41 10.29 1.92
C LEU A 14 37.31 10.27 3.17
N HIS A 15 38.39 9.50 3.12
CA HIS A 15 39.50 9.55 4.07
C HIS A 15 40.72 10.16 3.38
N ASN A 16 40.63 11.44 3.01
CA ASN A 16 41.76 12.26 2.58
C ASN A 16 41.72 13.59 3.33
N LEU A 17 42.10 13.56 4.61
CA LEU A 17 42.48 14.75 5.33
C LEU A 17 43.73 14.43 6.15
N MET A 18 44.81 15.17 5.87
CA MET A 18 46.17 15.13 6.45
C MET A 18 47.24 14.54 5.53
N ASN A 19 47.64 15.35 4.54
CA ASN A 19 48.97 15.25 3.93
C ASN A 19 49.61 16.65 3.97
N TYR A 20 50.36 16.93 5.03
CA TYR A 20 51.40 17.95 5.03
C TYR A 20 52.69 17.28 5.51
N SER A 21 53.47 16.78 4.56
CA SER A 21 54.85 16.36 4.81
C SER A 21 55.73 17.63 4.83
N ILE A 22 56.44 17.84 5.94
CA ILE A 22 57.48 18.88 6.07
C ILE A 22 58.71 18.41 5.27
N PRO A 23 59.23 19.19 4.31
CA PRO A 23 60.47 18.81 3.62
C PRO A 23 61.68 19.06 4.54
N LEU A 24 62.43 17.99 4.84
CA LEU A 24 63.83 18.10 5.24
C LEU A 24 64.65 18.52 4.02
N GLN A 25 65.38 19.62 4.13
CA GLN A 25 66.56 19.87 3.29
C GLN A 25 67.78 20.01 4.19
N ASP A 26 68.64 18.99 4.13
CA ASP A 26 70.04 19.04 4.54
C ASP A 26 70.92 19.11 3.28
N SER A 27 72.03 19.86 3.41
CA SER A 27 73.28 19.85 2.60
C SER A 27 73.18 20.34 1.13
N SER A 28 74.12 21.11 0.55
CA SER A 28 75.42 21.68 0.95
C SER A 28 75.96 22.54 -0.22
N SER A 29 76.60 23.68 0.07
CA SER A 29 77.66 24.25 -0.79
C SER A 29 78.63 25.11 0.04
N MET A 30 79.91 24.75 -0.03
CA MET A 30 81.13 25.22 0.66
C MET A 30 81.68 26.54 0.05
N PRO A 31 82.84 27.16 0.44
CA PRO A 31 83.81 26.91 1.55
C PRO A 31 84.34 28.18 2.29
N SER A 32 85.15 27.93 3.33
CA SER A 32 86.31 28.69 3.86
C SER A 32 86.14 30.00 4.68
N LEU A 33 86.73 29.94 5.88
CA LEU A 33 87.01 31.02 6.85
C LEU A 33 87.83 32.16 6.24
N PRO A 34 87.71 33.37 6.82
CA PRO A 34 88.79 33.78 7.72
C PRO A 34 88.28 34.16 9.11
N GLU A 35 89.09 33.74 10.07
CA GLU A 35 89.12 34.15 11.47
C GLU A 35 89.12 35.69 11.56
N VAL A 36 88.05 36.28 12.08
CA VAL A 36 87.99 37.71 12.42
C VAL A 36 87.31 37.83 13.78
N ASP A 37 88.11 38.32 14.72
CA ASP A 37 87.83 38.84 16.05
C ASP A 37 86.37 38.83 16.52
N LEU A 38 86.14 38.16 17.65
CA LEU A 38 84.94 38.35 18.47
C LEU A 38 84.70 39.86 18.72
N PRO A 39 83.64 40.47 18.16
CA PRO A 39 83.10 41.67 18.73
C PRO A 39 82.22 41.22 19.90
N LYS A 40 82.82 41.27 21.09
CA LYS A 40 82.21 41.68 22.35
C LYS A 40 80.69 41.93 22.21
N ARG A 41 79.88 41.01 22.76
CA ARG A 41 78.42 41.12 22.93
C ARG A 41 78.03 42.58 23.19
N THR A 42 77.46 43.23 22.18
CA THR A 42 76.69 44.45 22.40
C THR A 42 75.26 43.98 22.57
N ILE A 43 74.80 44.01 23.81
CA ILE A 43 73.45 43.65 24.22
C ILE A 43 72.48 44.64 23.55
N GLN A 44 71.97 44.30 22.37
CA GLN A 44 70.76 44.88 21.76
C GLN A 44 69.50 44.11 22.22
N ASN A 45 69.52 43.57 23.45
CA ASN A 45 68.44 42.71 23.93
C ASN A 45 67.11 43.49 24.06
N GLY A 46 67.14 44.82 24.19
CA GLY A 46 65.91 45.62 24.30
C GLY A 46 65.03 45.58 23.04
N ASP A 47 65.62 45.66 21.85
CA ASP A 47 64.86 45.68 20.57
C ASP A 47 64.46 44.26 20.13
N SER A 48 65.27 43.25 20.44
CA SER A 48 64.90 41.85 20.22
C SER A 48 63.82 41.38 21.19
N ASP A 49 63.88 41.78 22.46
CA ASP A 49 62.90 41.38 23.48
C ASP A 49 61.54 42.07 23.25
N THR A 50 61.55 43.33 22.82
CA THR A 50 60.31 44.04 22.44
C THR A 50 59.68 43.44 21.19
N ARG A 51 60.47 43.10 20.16
CA ARG A 51 60.00 42.38 18.97
C ARG A 51 59.48 40.98 19.31
N GLN A 52 60.16 40.25 20.21
CA GLN A 52 59.74 38.92 20.65
C GLN A 52 58.43 38.98 21.45
N ARG A 53 58.22 40.02 22.26
CA ARG A 53 56.94 40.29 22.92
C ARG A 53 55.83 40.66 21.94
N GLN A 54 56.13 41.47 20.92
CA GLN A 54 55.15 41.80 19.86
C GLN A 54 54.72 40.55 19.08
N LEU A 55 55.68 39.71 18.67
CA LEU A 55 55.39 38.43 18.01
C LEU A 55 54.62 37.47 18.94
N GLY A 56 54.94 37.44 20.24
CA GLY A 56 54.18 36.67 21.23
C GLY A 56 52.71 37.12 21.31
N ASN A 57 52.47 38.43 21.36
CA ASN A 57 51.12 39.01 21.37
C ASN A 57 50.37 38.73 20.06
N GLU A 58 51.04 38.79 18.91
CA GLU A 58 50.46 38.44 17.60
C GLU A 58 50.09 36.95 17.55
N ILE A 59 50.95 36.07 18.05
CA ILE A 59 50.67 34.63 18.13
C ILE A 59 49.48 34.37 19.05
N GLU A 60 49.41 35.00 20.22
CA GLU A 60 48.27 34.88 21.13
C GLU A 60 46.97 35.40 20.49
N HIS A 61 47.03 36.53 19.79
CA HIS A 61 45.89 37.08 19.07
C HIS A 61 45.39 36.15 17.96
N LEU A 62 46.32 35.63 17.14
CA LEU A 62 46.00 34.66 16.09
C LEU A 62 45.46 33.35 16.67
N THR A 63 45.99 32.89 17.80
CA THR A 63 45.51 31.69 18.49
C THR A 63 44.08 31.87 18.98
N LEU A 64 43.77 32.99 19.63
CA LEU A 64 42.42 33.32 20.07
C LEU A 64 41.45 33.47 18.90
N SER A 65 41.89 34.10 17.80
CA SER A 65 41.10 34.22 16.57
C SER A 65 40.81 32.85 15.95
N ASN A 66 41.81 31.97 15.89
CA ASN A 66 41.66 30.62 15.36
C ASN A 66 40.68 29.78 16.19
N VAL A 67 40.76 29.85 17.53
CA VAL A 67 39.80 29.20 18.43
C VAL A 67 38.37 29.71 18.19
N ARG A 68 38.20 31.02 17.99
CA ARG A 68 36.88 31.60 17.65
C ARG A 68 36.37 31.09 16.30
N LEU A 69 37.22 31.03 15.28
CA LEU A 69 36.87 30.51 13.96
C LEU A 69 36.51 29.02 14.02
N LEU A 70 37.26 28.20 14.75
CA LEU A 70 36.95 26.78 14.95
C LEU A 70 35.58 26.60 15.62
N ARG A 71 35.27 27.42 16.62
CA ARG A 71 33.95 27.41 17.27
C ARG A 71 32.83 27.82 16.31
N ALA A 72 33.02 28.90 15.55
CA ALA A 72 32.05 29.35 14.55
C ALA A 72 31.84 28.29 13.45
N ASN A 73 32.91 27.66 12.98
CA ASN A 73 32.85 26.60 11.97
C ASN A 73 32.08 25.37 12.50
N ARG A 74 32.30 25.00 13.77
CA ARG A 74 31.53 23.92 14.42
C ARG A 74 30.04 24.25 14.50
N ILE A 75 29.68 25.48 14.87
CA ILE A 75 28.28 25.92 14.93
C ILE A 75 27.65 25.85 13.53
N LEU A 76 28.30 26.41 12.52
CA LEU A 76 27.81 26.38 11.15
C LEU A 76 27.63 24.95 10.61
N LYS A 77 28.53 24.03 10.96
CA LYS A 77 28.36 22.61 10.61
C LYS A 77 27.10 22.01 11.24
N LEU A 78 26.90 22.22 12.54
CA LEU A 78 25.71 21.74 13.23
C LEU A 78 24.41 22.35 12.65
N ASP A 79 24.44 23.64 12.30
CA ASP A 79 23.29 24.32 11.69
C ASP A 79 23.00 23.78 10.28
N CYS A 80 24.04 23.53 9.47
CA CYS A 80 23.90 22.88 8.18
C CYS A 80 23.34 21.46 8.31
N ASP A 81 23.88 20.64 9.23
CA ASP A 81 23.41 19.28 9.47
C ASP A 81 21.93 19.28 9.89
N ARG A 82 21.56 20.18 10.80
CA ARG A 82 20.16 20.36 11.23
C ARG A 82 19.25 20.78 10.08
N LEU A 83 19.69 21.70 9.23
CA LEU A 83 18.90 22.16 8.08
C LEU A 83 18.71 21.04 7.06
N VAL A 84 19.75 20.25 6.79
CA VAL A 84 19.66 19.05 5.93
C VAL A 84 18.71 18.02 6.55
N GLU A 85 18.78 17.77 7.85
CA GLU A 85 17.85 16.88 8.54
C GLU A 85 16.40 17.37 8.43
N GLN A 86 16.14 18.65 8.67
CA GLN A 86 14.79 19.23 8.54
C GLN A 86 14.24 19.11 7.12
N GLN A 87 15.07 19.39 6.11
CA GLN A 87 14.66 19.28 4.69
C GLN A 87 14.47 17.82 4.24
N THR A 88 15.23 16.88 4.82
CA THR A 88 15.18 15.47 4.43
C THR A 88 14.28 14.60 5.31
N ALA A 89 13.81 15.10 6.46
CA ALA A 89 13.00 14.34 7.40
C ALA A 89 11.70 13.84 6.76
N GLN A 90 10.95 14.74 6.11
CA GLN A 90 9.70 14.37 5.43
C GLN A 90 9.96 13.34 4.34
N LEU A 91 10.98 13.56 3.51
CA LEU A 91 11.31 12.63 2.43
C LEU A 91 11.70 11.24 2.96
N LYS A 92 12.43 11.16 4.08
CA LYS A 92 12.77 9.88 4.73
C LYS A 92 11.53 9.16 5.24
N GLN A 93 10.59 9.91 5.82
CA GLN A 93 9.31 9.35 6.27
C GLN A 93 8.50 8.82 5.08
N ASP A 94 8.32 9.64 4.04
CA ASP A 94 7.58 9.27 2.83
C ASP A 94 8.18 8.03 2.16
N MET A 95 9.52 7.93 2.09
CA MET A 95 10.18 6.75 1.54
C MET A 95 9.89 5.49 2.36
N GLU A 96 9.86 5.58 3.69
CA GLU A 96 9.57 4.42 4.54
C GLU A 96 8.10 4.00 4.41
N GLU A 97 7.18 4.96 4.36
CA GLU A 97 5.77 4.70 4.09
C GLU A 97 5.56 4.02 2.73
N LEU A 98 6.16 4.58 1.67
CA LEU A 98 6.11 3.99 0.33
C LEU A 98 6.71 2.58 0.29
N ARG A 99 7.78 2.33 1.04
CA ARG A 99 8.39 1.00 1.14
C ARG A 99 7.43 0.01 1.79
N ILE A 100 6.77 0.39 2.88
CA ILE A 100 5.76 -0.45 3.55
C ILE A 100 4.59 -0.73 2.61
N HIS A 101 4.08 0.29 1.92
CA HIS A 101 3.02 0.15 0.93
C HIS A 101 3.42 -0.78 -0.21
N ASN A 102 4.64 -0.64 -0.74
CA ASN A 102 5.13 -1.49 -1.81
C ASN A 102 5.21 -2.96 -1.37
N ILE A 103 5.73 -3.23 -0.16
CA ILE A 103 5.77 -4.59 0.40
C ILE A 103 4.35 -5.15 0.55
N ARG A 104 3.40 -4.36 1.05
CA ARG A 104 1.99 -4.79 1.20
C ARG A 104 1.37 -5.10 -0.16
N LEU A 105 1.60 -4.25 -1.17
CA LEU A 105 1.12 -4.47 -2.54
C LEU A 105 1.74 -5.71 -3.17
N GLN A 106 3.05 -5.92 -3.05
CA GLN A 106 3.71 -7.13 -3.55
C GLN A 106 3.14 -8.40 -2.93
N ARG A 107 2.88 -8.40 -1.61
CA ARG A 107 2.24 -9.52 -0.92
C ARG A 107 0.82 -9.75 -1.42
N SER A 108 0.02 -8.70 -1.54
CA SER A 108 -1.35 -8.79 -2.06
C SER A 108 -1.39 -9.30 -3.50
N ASN A 109 -0.48 -8.84 -4.36
CA ASN A 109 -0.42 -9.25 -5.75
C ASN A 109 -0.05 -10.74 -5.87
N ARG A 110 0.88 -11.22 -5.04
CA ARG A 110 1.21 -12.64 -4.96
C ARG A 110 0.01 -13.49 -4.56
N LEU A 111 -0.75 -13.08 -3.53
CA LEU A 111 -1.96 -13.80 -3.11
C LEU A 111 -3.01 -13.85 -4.23
N LEU A 112 -3.27 -12.72 -4.90
CA LEU A 112 -4.19 -12.67 -6.04
C LEU A 112 -3.73 -13.55 -7.21
N GLN A 113 -2.42 -13.64 -7.44
CA GLN A 113 -1.87 -14.52 -8.47
C GLN A 113 -2.06 -15.99 -8.10
N ASP A 114 -1.84 -16.36 -6.84
CA ASP A 114 -2.09 -17.71 -6.34
C ASP A 114 -3.58 -18.09 -6.44
N ASP A 115 -4.49 -17.17 -6.08
CA ASP A 115 -5.95 -17.36 -6.23
C ASP A 115 -6.37 -17.52 -7.70
N LEU A 116 -5.81 -16.70 -8.59
CA LEU A 116 -6.07 -16.80 -10.03
C LEU A 116 -5.60 -18.15 -10.58
N LEU A 117 -4.44 -18.63 -10.16
CA LEU A 117 -3.93 -19.95 -10.55
C LEU A 117 -4.84 -21.06 -10.03
N ALA A 118 -5.25 -21.01 -8.76
CA ALA A 118 -6.16 -21.98 -8.18
C ALA A 118 -7.51 -22.02 -8.93
N LYS A 119 -8.10 -20.86 -9.20
CA LYS A 119 -9.37 -20.76 -9.95
C LYS A 119 -9.23 -21.19 -11.40
N SER A 120 -8.11 -20.88 -12.05
CA SER A 120 -7.85 -21.39 -13.40
C SER A 120 -7.71 -22.90 -13.43
N GLN A 121 -7.09 -23.51 -12.41
CA GLN A 121 -6.99 -24.97 -12.31
C GLN A 121 -8.35 -25.60 -12.06
N GLU A 122 -9.15 -25.05 -11.16
CA GLU A 122 -10.53 -25.49 -10.88
C GLU A 122 -11.40 -25.43 -12.15
N LEU A 123 -11.31 -24.33 -12.92
CA LEU A 123 -12.02 -24.20 -14.19
C LEU A 123 -11.57 -25.25 -15.22
N ASN A 124 -10.28 -25.53 -15.30
CA ASN A 124 -9.76 -26.54 -16.22
C ASN A 124 -10.21 -27.94 -15.80
N GLN A 125 -10.20 -28.26 -14.50
CA GLN A 125 -10.74 -29.52 -13.98
C GLN A 125 -12.22 -29.67 -14.30
N LEU A 126 -13.03 -28.62 -14.08
CA LEU A 126 -14.45 -28.63 -14.43
C LEU A 126 -14.68 -28.85 -15.93
N LYS A 127 -13.87 -28.23 -16.79
CA LYS A 127 -13.93 -28.45 -18.24
C LYS A 127 -13.55 -29.89 -18.60
N GLU A 128 -12.51 -30.44 -17.99
CA GLU A 128 -12.11 -31.84 -18.21
C GLU A 128 -13.18 -32.81 -17.72
N ASP A 129 -13.78 -32.57 -16.56
CA ASP A 129 -14.86 -33.38 -16.00
C ASP A 129 -16.11 -33.29 -16.87
N GLN A 130 -16.44 -32.11 -17.39
CA GLN A 130 -17.51 -31.95 -18.36
C GLN A 130 -17.24 -32.80 -19.60
N ILE A 131 -16.04 -32.74 -20.18
CA ILE A 131 -15.67 -33.56 -21.34
C ILE A 131 -15.76 -35.06 -21.02
N ARG A 132 -15.36 -35.49 -19.82
CA ARG A 132 -15.47 -36.90 -19.39
C ARG A 132 -16.91 -37.36 -19.19
N GLN A 133 -17.78 -36.47 -18.69
CA GLN A 133 -19.19 -36.77 -18.44
C GLN A 133 -20.05 -36.63 -19.70
N MET A 134 -19.55 -35.97 -20.76
CA MET A 134 -20.23 -35.89 -22.04
C MET A 134 -20.41 -37.28 -22.64
N LYS A 135 -21.64 -37.80 -22.56
CA LYS A 135 -22.04 -39.08 -23.19
C LYS A 135 -21.99 -39.02 -24.72
N ASN A 136 -22.20 -37.83 -25.28
CA ASN A 136 -22.18 -37.55 -26.71
C ASN A 136 -21.26 -36.35 -26.96
N VAL A 137 -20.33 -36.49 -27.90
CA VAL A 137 -19.43 -35.40 -28.31
C VAL A 137 -20.27 -34.33 -29.05
N GLY A 138 -19.90 -33.05 -28.95
CA GLY A 138 -20.71 -31.93 -29.44
C GLY A 138 -21.13 -32.03 -30.93
N PRO A 139 -22.13 -31.24 -31.36
CA PRO A 139 -22.68 -31.30 -32.72
C PRO A 139 -21.62 -31.09 -33.80
N GLU A 140 -20.56 -30.33 -33.51
CA GLU A 140 -19.41 -30.10 -34.40
C GLU A 140 -18.59 -31.37 -34.59
N TYR A 141 -18.37 -32.14 -33.53
CA TYR A 141 -17.68 -33.43 -33.63
C TYR A 141 -18.53 -34.46 -34.36
N GLU A 142 -19.83 -34.55 -34.07
CA GLU A 142 -20.75 -35.41 -34.83
C GLU A 142 -20.74 -35.09 -36.32
N TYR A 143 -20.75 -33.80 -36.67
CA TYR A 143 -20.64 -33.35 -38.05
C TYR A 143 -19.32 -33.78 -38.69
N LEU A 144 -18.18 -33.57 -38.01
CA LEU A 144 -16.87 -33.97 -38.51
C LEU A 144 -16.77 -35.49 -38.74
N VAL A 145 -17.28 -36.31 -37.82
CA VAL A 145 -17.32 -37.77 -37.98
C VAL A 145 -18.14 -38.17 -39.21
N GLN A 146 -19.29 -37.54 -39.42
CA GLN A 146 -20.16 -37.82 -40.57
C GLN A 146 -19.52 -37.43 -41.90
N ILE A 147 -18.78 -36.32 -41.94
CA ILE A 147 -18.01 -35.90 -43.13
C ILE A 147 -16.83 -36.85 -43.39
N VAL A 148 -16.11 -37.26 -42.35
CA VAL A 148 -15.00 -38.21 -42.46
C VAL A 148 -15.48 -39.56 -43.00
N ASN A 149 -16.61 -40.09 -42.51
CA ASN A 149 -17.21 -41.33 -43.02
C ASN A 149 -17.59 -41.22 -44.50
N LEU A 150 -18.16 -40.09 -44.93
CA LEU A 150 -18.44 -39.83 -46.34
C LEU A 150 -17.16 -39.85 -47.18
N LEU A 151 -16.10 -39.17 -46.73
CA LEU A 151 -14.83 -39.08 -47.44
C LEU A 151 -14.16 -40.47 -47.57
N TYR A 152 -14.19 -41.29 -46.51
CA TYR A 152 -13.69 -42.67 -46.56
C TYR A 152 -14.43 -43.51 -47.61
N ARG A 153 -15.76 -43.42 -47.69
CA ARG A 153 -16.54 -44.12 -48.72
C ARG A 153 -16.29 -43.64 -50.14
N GLN A 154 -16.06 -42.34 -50.32
CA GLN A 154 -15.69 -41.77 -51.62
C GLN A 154 -14.33 -42.32 -52.10
N LEU A 155 -13.36 -42.46 -51.18
CA LEU A 155 -12.06 -43.06 -51.47
C LEU A 155 -12.17 -44.55 -51.83
N GLU A 156 -13.10 -45.28 -51.22
CA GLU A 156 -13.39 -46.69 -51.53
C GLU A 156 -14.20 -46.90 -52.82
N GLY A 157 -14.58 -45.82 -53.51
CA GLY A 157 -15.38 -45.88 -54.75
C GLY A 157 -16.86 -46.21 -54.53
N GLN A 158 -17.34 -46.20 -53.29
CA GLN A 158 -18.73 -46.46 -52.91
C GLN A 158 -19.45 -45.15 -52.58
N ALA A 159 -19.53 -44.24 -53.55
CA ALA A 159 -20.20 -42.95 -53.37
C ALA A 159 -21.73 -43.05 -53.29
N GLY A 160 -22.31 -44.21 -53.60
CA GLY A 160 -23.75 -44.46 -53.59
C GLY A 160 -24.27 -45.05 -52.28
N CYS A 161 -25.43 -44.57 -51.84
CA CYS A 161 -26.13 -45.09 -50.67
C CYS A 161 -27.03 -46.27 -51.07
N ASN A 162 -26.48 -47.49 -51.08
CA ASN A 162 -27.22 -48.69 -51.50
C ASN A 162 -28.03 -49.35 -50.38
N LYS A 163 -27.40 -49.64 -49.23
CA LYS A 163 -28.02 -50.32 -48.06
C LYS A 163 -27.90 -49.52 -46.76
N THR A 164 -26.91 -48.63 -46.68
CA THR A 164 -26.58 -47.81 -45.52
C THR A 164 -26.41 -46.35 -45.94
N CYS A 165 -26.75 -45.42 -45.04
CA CYS A 165 -26.56 -43.99 -45.26
C CYS A 165 -25.07 -43.61 -45.29
N CYS A 166 -24.71 -42.66 -46.16
CA CYS A 166 -23.35 -42.23 -46.48
C CYS A 166 -22.73 -41.34 -45.39
N TYR A 167 -23.54 -40.89 -44.43
CA TYR A 167 -23.11 -40.03 -43.31
C TYR A 167 -23.13 -40.77 -41.97
N THR A 168 -24.14 -41.59 -41.71
CA THR A 168 -24.38 -42.20 -40.38
C THR A 168 -24.07 -43.70 -40.31
N ASP A 169 -23.74 -44.35 -41.43
CA ASP A 169 -23.60 -45.82 -41.57
C ASP A 169 -24.81 -46.65 -41.12
N GLN A 170 -25.92 -46.00 -40.81
CA GLN A 170 -27.16 -46.63 -40.39
C GLN A 170 -27.91 -47.22 -41.58
N PRO A 171 -28.64 -48.34 -41.39
CA PRO A 171 -29.44 -48.94 -42.45
C PRO A 171 -30.55 -48.00 -42.89
N LEU A 172 -30.82 -48.00 -44.20
CA LEU A 172 -31.83 -47.14 -44.86
C LEU A 172 -33.29 -47.39 -44.41
N SER A 173 -33.52 -48.36 -43.51
CA SER A 173 -34.85 -48.73 -43.00
C SER A 173 -35.32 -47.92 -41.79
N GLN A 174 -34.46 -47.14 -41.13
CA GLN A 174 -34.80 -46.32 -39.96
C GLN A 174 -34.88 -44.83 -40.32
N GLY A 175 -36.11 -44.33 -40.54
CA GLY A 175 -36.48 -42.95 -40.18
C GLY A 175 -36.40 -41.83 -41.22
N PHE A 176 -35.83 -42.02 -42.42
CA PHE A 176 -35.75 -40.96 -43.43
C PHE A 176 -36.77 -41.16 -44.56
N SER A 177 -37.94 -40.53 -44.39
CA SER A 177 -39.04 -40.52 -45.36
C SER A 177 -38.66 -39.86 -46.68
N VAL A 178 -38.37 -40.71 -47.66
CA VAL A 178 -38.86 -40.72 -49.05
C VAL A 178 -39.73 -39.52 -49.48
N LEU A 179 -39.19 -38.68 -50.37
CA LEU A 179 -39.97 -37.87 -51.30
C LEU A 179 -40.04 -38.65 -52.62
N THR A 180 -41.19 -39.25 -52.91
CA THR A 180 -41.46 -39.83 -54.23
C THR A 180 -41.82 -38.67 -55.18
N LEU A 181 -41.00 -38.43 -56.20
CA LEU A 181 -41.41 -37.60 -57.34
C LEU A 181 -42.63 -38.25 -58.03
N PRO A 182 -43.57 -37.47 -58.58
CA PRO A 182 -44.70 -38.01 -59.34
C PRO A 182 -44.18 -38.84 -60.51
N PRO A 183 -44.71 -40.04 -60.77
CA PRO A 183 -44.26 -40.88 -61.88
C PRO A 183 -44.61 -40.21 -63.22
N GLU A 184 -43.67 -40.17 -64.16
CA GLU A 184 -43.94 -39.70 -65.54
C GLU A 184 -44.67 -40.77 -66.40
N SER A 185 -44.93 -41.97 -65.87
CA SER A 185 -45.63 -43.06 -66.56
C SER A 185 -46.26 -44.05 -65.57
N GLU A 186 -47.47 -44.58 -65.85
CA GLU A 186 -48.26 -45.43 -64.94
C GLU A 186 -47.67 -46.83 -64.62
N GLU A 187 -46.55 -47.23 -65.23
CA GLU A 187 -45.96 -48.57 -65.03
C GLU A 187 -44.75 -48.62 -64.06
N GLN A 188 -44.31 -47.48 -63.49
CA GLN A 188 -43.19 -47.44 -62.56
C GLN A 188 -43.67 -47.30 -61.10
N LYS A 189 -43.45 -48.37 -60.31
CA LYS A 189 -43.55 -48.29 -58.85
C LYS A 189 -42.57 -47.19 -58.36
N PRO A 190 -43.01 -46.26 -57.49
CA PRO A 190 -42.12 -45.25 -56.98
C PRO A 190 -41.06 -45.91 -56.09
N GLU A 191 -39.80 -45.90 -56.53
CA GLU A 191 -38.69 -46.35 -55.70
C GLU A 191 -38.40 -45.30 -54.63
N PRO A 192 -38.27 -45.72 -53.36
CA PRO A 192 -37.96 -44.79 -52.29
C PRO A 192 -36.54 -44.24 -52.45
N GLN A 193 -36.40 -42.99 -52.88
CA GLN A 193 -35.10 -42.32 -52.91
C GLN A 193 -34.73 -41.86 -51.50
N HIS A 194 -33.59 -42.33 -51.00
CA HIS A 194 -33.00 -41.86 -49.76
C HIS A 194 -32.29 -40.53 -49.97
N ILE A 195 -32.61 -39.55 -49.11
CA ILE A 195 -31.95 -38.25 -49.09
C ILE A 195 -30.86 -38.30 -48.02
N CYS A 196 -29.60 -38.40 -48.46
CA CYS A 196 -28.45 -38.36 -47.56
C CYS A 196 -28.26 -36.93 -47.02
N ARG A 197 -28.56 -36.69 -45.75
CA ARG A 197 -28.18 -35.46 -45.06
C ARG A 197 -27.43 -35.78 -43.77
N PRO A 198 -26.44 -34.97 -43.39
CA PRO A 198 -25.86 -35.02 -42.05
C PRO A 198 -26.97 -34.86 -41.00
N VAL A 199 -26.98 -35.73 -40.00
CA VAL A 199 -27.96 -35.71 -38.91
C VAL A 199 -27.22 -35.32 -37.65
N ILE A 200 -27.27 -34.05 -37.31
CA ILE A 200 -26.63 -33.55 -36.10
C ILE A 200 -27.63 -33.66 -34.95
N HIS A 201 -27.32 -34.45 -33.93
CA HIS A 201 -28.15 -34.52 -32.74
C HIS A 201 -27.78 -33.31 -31.87
N SER A 202 -28.60 -32.25 -31.93
CA SER A 202 -28.51 -31.19 -30.94
C SER A 202 -28.93 -31.76 -29.60
N ASN A 203 -27.96 -31.99 -28.70
CA ASN A 203 -28.17 -32.59 -27.37
C ASN A 203 -28.90 -31.67 -26.38
N ILE A 204 -29.78 -30.78 -26.86
CA ILE A 204 -30.84 -30.22 -26.03
C ILE A 204 -31.87 -31.34 -25.87
N SER A 205 -31.54 -32.36 -25.09
CA SER A 205 -32.53 -33.27 -24.53
C SER A 205 -33.33 -32.44 -23.53
N GLY A 206 -34.30 -31.69 -24.05
CA GLY A 206 -34.95 -30.55 -23.40
C GLY A 206 -35.81 -30.88 -22.19
N GLY A 207 -35.77 -32.12 -21.68
CA GLY A 207 -36.48 -32.51 -20.47
C GLY A 207 -35.61 -32.42 -19.21
N THR A 208 -34.49 -33.14 -19.18
CA THR A 208 -33.69 -33.28 -17.95
C THR A 208 -32.73 -32.12 -17.72
N MET A 209 -32.09 -31.61 -18.79
CA MET A 209 -31.19 -30.45 -18.68
C MET A 209 -31.98 -29.16 -18.48
N ALA A 210 -33.14 -29.02 -19.11
CA ALA A 210 -34.02 -27.86 -18.89
C ALA A 210 -34.53 -27.84 -17.45
N SER A 211 -34.98 -28.97 -16.91
CA SER A 211 -35.43 -29.05 -15.51
C SER A 211 -34.30 -28.76 -14.51
N ALA A 212 -33.07 -29.24 -14.77
CA ALA A 212 -31.91 -28.92 -13.94
C ALA A 212 -31.57 -27.41 -13.98
N LEU A 213 -31.60 -26.80 -15.17
CA LEU A 213 -31.35 -25.36 -15.34
C LEU A 213 -32.47 -24.51 -14.74
N GLU A 214 -33.73 -24.97 -14.76
CA GLU A 214 -34.85 -24.32 -14.09
C GLU A 214 -34.68 -24.37 -12.57
N GLN A 215 -34.25 -25.51 -12.02
CA GLN A 215 -33.96 -25.65 -10.60
C GLN A 215 -32.78 -24.76 -10.16
N GLU A 216 -31.70 -24.74 -10.95
CA GLU A 216 -30.55 -23.87 -10.70
C GLU A 216 -30.94 -22.39 -10.79
N ASN A 217 -31.74 -22.00 -11.78
CA ASN A 217 -32.27 -20.64 -11.87
C ASN A 217 -33.16 -20.29 -10.68
N ALA A 218 -33.97 -21.22 -10.17
CA ALA A 218 -34.78 -21.00 -8.99
C ALA A 218 -33.90 -20.76 -7.75
N GLN A 219 -32.86 -21.58 -7.55
CA GLN A 219 -31.90 -21.41 -6.46
C GLN A 219 -31.12 -20.10 -6.55
N LEU A 220 -30.67 -19.74 -7.76
CA LEU A 220 -29.97 -18.47 -7.99
C LEU A 220 -30.88 -17.26 -7.73
N ARG A 221 -32.17 -17.35 -8.09
CA ARG A 221 -33.14 -16.29 -7.80
C ARG A 221 -33.42 -16.16 -6.31
N GLU A 222 -33.55 -17.27 -5.59
CA GLU A 222 -33.73 -17.29 -4.14
C GLU A 222 -32.49 -16.71 -3.44
N GLY A 223 -31.29 -17.10 -3.88
CA GLY A 223 -30.03 -16.54 -3.37
C GLY A 223 -29.90 -15.04 -3.63
N LEU A 224 -30.31 -14.56 -4.81
CA LEU A 224 -30.34 -13.13 -5.11
C LEU A 224 -31.36 -12.37 -4.25
N GLN A 225 -32.53 -12.95 -3.98
CA GLN A 225 -33.52 -12.34 -3.09
C GLN A 225 -33.01 -12.27 -1.65
N ALA A 226 -32.37 -13.33 -1.16
CA ALA A 226 -31.74 -13.33 0.17
C ALA A 226 -30.63 -12.25 0.24
N LEU A 227 -29.77 -12.17 -0.77
CA LEU A 227 -28.71 -11.18 -0.83
C LEU A 227 -29.27 -9.74 -0.88
N HIS A 228 -30.38 -9.52 -1.57
CA HIS A 228 -31.06 -8.23 -1.61
C HIS A 228 -31.65 -7.87 -0.25
N ALA A 229 -32.25 -8.82 0.45
CA ALA A 229 -32.76 -8.60 1.81
C ALA A 229 -31.63 -8.27 2.80
N ASP A 230 -30.49 -8.97 2.71
CA ASP A 230 -29.31 -8.69 3.52
C ASP A 230 -28.74 -7.29 3.20
N GLN A 231 -28.74 -6.90 1.91
CA GLN A 231 -28.32 -5.57 1.49
C GLN A 231 -29.23 -4.48 2.09
N GLU A 232 -30.56 -4.66 2.06
CA GLU A 232 -31.51 -3.74 2.67
C GLU A 232 -31.28 -3.63 4.19
N GLN A 233 -31.10 -4.74 4.89
CA GLN A 233 -30.78 -4.75 6.32
C GLN A 233 -29.47 -4.02 6.63
N LEU A 234 -28.45 -4.17 5.79
CA LEU A 234 -27.18 -3.46 5.95
C LEU A 234 -27.35 -1.95 5.73
N TYR A 235 -28.21 -1.53 4.78
CA TYR A 235 -28.51 -0.11 4.60
C TYR A 235 -29.24 0.50 5.79
N ASP A 236 -30.20 -0.23 6.38
CA ASP A 236 -30.87 0.22 7.59
C ASP A 236 -29.89 0.33 8.76
N LEU A 237 -29.03 -0.68 8.96
CA LEU A 237 -28.00 -0.63 10.01
C LEU A 237 -27.00 0.53 9.79
N LEU A 238 -26.63 0.80 8.54
CA LEU A 238 -25.75 1.92 8.21
C LEU A 238 -26.41 3.24 8.60
N ARG A 239 -27.69 3.44 8.26
CA ARG A 239 -28.45 4.63 8.63
C ARG A 239 -28.50 4.82 10.15
N ASP A 240 -28.82 3.76 10.90
CA ASP A 240 -28.84 3.81 12.37
C ASP A 240 -27.46 4.21 12.95
N LYS A 241 -26.37 3.71 12.35
CA LYS A 241 -25.00 4.06 12.77
C LYS A 241 -24.61 5.48 12.40
N GLU A 242 -25.10 6.00 11.28
CA GLU A 242 -24.92 7.40 10.89
C GLU A 242 -25.66 8.33 11.87
N GLU A 243 -26.88 7.99 12.26
CA GLU A 243 -27.66 8.71 13.28
C GLU A 243 -26.94 8.70 14.63
N ASP A 244 -26.46 7.54 15.09
CA ASP A 244 -25.63 7.43 16.31
C ASP A 244 -24.40 8.34 16.24
N ALA A 245 -23.70 8.36 15.10
CA ALA A 245 -22.52 9.17 14.90
C ALA A 245 -22.83 10.67 14.91
N GLU A 246 -23.96 11.09 14.34
CA GLU A 246 -24.42 12.48 14.40
C GLU A 246 -24.79 12.90 15.82
N MET A 247 -25.48 12.04 16.58
CA MET A 247 -25.78 12.29 18.00
C MET A 247 -24.50 12.46 18.81
N LEU A 248 -23.52 11.56 18.65
CA LEU A 248 -22.24 11.65 19.36
C LEU A 248 -21.45 12.90 18.98
N LYS A 249 -21.49 13.34 17.71
CA LYS A 249 -20.88 14.61 17.30
C LYS A 249 -21.56 15.81 17.99
N CYS A 250 -22.87 15.80 18.11
CA CYS A 250 -23.62 16.85 18.82
C CYS A 250 -23.28 16.85 20.31
N GLU A 251 -23.19 15.68 20.95
CA GLU A 251 -22.80 15.57 22.36
C GLU A 251 -21.35 16.03 22.58
N LEU A 252 -20.43 15.68 21.68
CA LEU A 252 -19.05 16.13 21.75
C LEU A 252 -18.95 17.66 21.63
N LYS A 253 -19.67 18.26 20.68
CA LYS A 253 -19.74 19.73 20.55
C LYS A 253 -20.28 20.39 21.81
N LEU A 254 -21.34 19.83 22.41
CA LEU A 254 -21.88 20.34 23.66
C LEU A 254 -20.85 20.25 24.80
N LYS A 255 -20.09 19.15 24.88
CA LYS A 255 -19.00 18.99 25.85
C LYS A 255 -17.89 20.01 25.61
N ASP A 256 -17.48 20.22 24.36
CA ASP A 256 -16.47 21.24 24.01
C ASP A 256 -16.97 22.65 24.38
N ASP A 257 -18.23 22.97 24.11
CA ASP A 257 -18.85 24.24 24.50
C ASP A 257 -18.84 24.43 26.03
N ILE A 258 -19.15 23.38 26.79
CA ILE A 258 -19.07 23.40 28.27
C ILE A 258 -17.61 23.62 28.72
N VAL A 259 -16.65 22.91 28.14
CA VAL A 259 -15.22 23.07 28.49
C VAL A 259 -14.75 24.49 28.21
N THR A 260 -15.05 25.05 27.03
CA THR A 260 -14.67 26.42 26.71
C THR A 260 -15.35 27.45 27.62
N GLN A 261 -16.58 27.17 28.08
CA GLN A 261 -17.24 28.01 29.08
C GLN A 261 -16.55 27.92 30.43
N LEU A 262 -16.18 26.72 30.88
CA LEU A 262 -15.42 26.52 32.12
C LEU A 262 -14.05 27.20 32.06
N GLU A 263 -13.33 27.11 30.94
CA GLU A 263 -12.05 27.81 30.74
C GLU A 263 -12.22 29.33 30.92
N LYS A 264 -13.24 29.94 30.30
CA LYS A 264 -13.55 31.37 30.48
C LYS A 264 -13.91 31.73 31.92
N ASP A 265 -14.64 30.86 32.60
CA ASP A 265 -15.05 31.08 33.99
C ASP A 265 -13.84 30.94 34.93
N PHE A 266 -12.91 30.01 34.66
CA PHE A 266 -11.63 29.91 35.35
C PHE A 266 -10.76 31.16 35.11
N GLU A 267 -10.61 31.62 33.88
CA GLU A 267 -9.87 32.85 33.56
C GLU A 267 -10.45 34.06 34.31
N ARG A 268 -11.79 34.18 34.36
CA ARG A 268 -12.45 35.25 35.12
C ARG A 268 -12.16 35.14 36.61
N MET A 269 -12.26 33.94 37.17
CA MET A 269 -11.99 33.69 38.59
C MET A 269 -10.52 33.98 38.93
N GLU A 270 -9.57 33.61 38.06
CA GLU A 270 -8.16 33.96 38.22
C GLU A 270 -7.96 35.47 38.24
N LEU A 271 -8.62 36.22 37.35
CA LEU A 271 -8.56 37.68 37.35
C LEU A 271 -9.14 38.28 38.64
N GLU A 272 -10.25 37.76 39.14
CA GLU A 272 -10.86 38.20 40.41
C GLU A 272 -9.95 37.90 41.61
N VAL A 273 -9.36 36.70 41.67
CA VAL A 273 -8.41 36.32 42.73
C VAL A 273 -7.16 37.22 42.68
N VAL A 274 -6.62 37.49 41.50
CA VAL A 274 -5.49 38.42 41.35
C VAL A 274 -5.88 39.84 41.76
N GLY A 275 -7.10 40.28 41.46
CA GLY A 275 -7.66 41.55 41.93
C GLY A 275 -7.73 41.63 43.45
N ILE A 276 -8.34 40.63 44.08
CA ILE A 276 -8.47 40.51 45.54
C ILE A 276 -7.08 40.44 46.20
N GLN A 277 -6.11 39.71 45.63
CA GLN A 277 -4.74 39.66 46.14
C GLN A 277 -4.05 41.03 46.07
N LYS A 278 -4.26 41.80 44.99
CA LYS A 278 -3.75 43.17 44.89
C LYS A 278 -4.40 44.08 45.94
N ASP A 279 -5.71 43.99 46.10
CA ASP A 279 -6.46 44.78 47.08
C ASP A 279 -6.05 44.42 48.52
N TRP A 280 -5.83 43.14 48.82
CA TRP A 280 -5.24 42.68 50.08
C TRP A 280 -3.86 43.30 50.31
N ARG A 281 -2.95 43.23 49.33
CA ARG A 281 -1.61 43.83 49.42
C ARG A 281 -1.65 45.36 49.61
N TYR A 282 -2.65 46.03 49.05
CA TYR A 282 -2.88 47.47 49.24
C TYR A 282 -3.50 47.79 50.61
N SER A 283 -4.43 46.96 51.09
CA SER A 283 -5.09 47.10 52.40
C SER A 283 -4.13 46.79 53.56
N ASP A 284 -3.21 45.85 53.38
CA ASP A 284 -2.14 45.49 54.34
C ASP A 284 -1.09 46.61 54.49
N ARG A 285 -1.01 47.55 53.52
CA ARG A 285 -0.24 48.80 53.67
C ARG A 285 -0.96 49.87 54.50
N PHE A 286 -2.26 49.72 54.76
CA PHE A 286 -3.09 50.73 55.46
C PHE A 286 -3.81 50.21 56.71
N LYS A 287 -3.67 48.93 57.08
CA LYS A 287 -4.22 48.38 58.33
C LYS A 287 -3.13 47.77 59.19
N SER A 288 -2.79 48.49 60.25
CA SER A 288 -2.14 47.93 61.44
C SER A 288 -2.98 46.78 62.02
N GLU A 289 -2.29 45.69 62.33
CA GLU A 289 -2.61 44.68 63.37
C GLU A 289 -4.10 44.37 63.60
N SER A 290 -4.62 43.35 62.89
CA SER A 290 -5.77 42.59 63.40
C SER A 290 -5.73 41.15 62.87
N SER A 291 -5.43 40.26 63.82
CA SER A 291 -5.37 38.78 63.78
C SER A 291 -6.09 38.07 62.63
N PHE A 292 -5.31 37.29 61.88
CA PHE A 292 -5.65 36.47 60.72
C PHE A 292 -5.77 35.01 61.17
N ALA A 293 -6.89 34.63 61.81
CA ALA A 293 -7.08 33.27 62.33
C ALA A 293 -8.44 32.63 62.02
N ASP A 294 -9.25 33.18 61.12
CA ASP A 294 -10.68 32.80 61.01
C ASP A 294 -11.21 32.56 59.58
N ILE A 295 -10.35 32.24 58.59
CA ILE A 295 -10.77 32.10 57.16
C ILE A 295 -10.29 30.78 56.53
N HIS A 296 -10.17 29.70 57.30
CA HIS A 296 -9.88 28.36 56.76
C HIS A 296 -10.85 27.30 57.27
N ASP A 297 -12.15 27.51 57.07
CA ASP A 297 -13.12 26.42 57.07
C ASP A 297 -13.60 26.19 55.63
N PHE A 298 -13.10 25.11 55.03
CA PHE A 298 -13.64 24.56 53.78
C PHE A 298 -14.93 23.79 54.11
N PRO A 299 -16.02 23.97 53.35
CA PRO A 299 -17.20 23.14 53.52
C PRO A 299 -16.89 21.72 53.04
N THR A 300 -17.02 20.75 53.94
CA THR A 300 -16.95 19.32 53.61
C THR A 300 -18.10 18.95 52.67
N PRO A 301 -17.84 18.19 51.60
CA PRO A 301 -18.90 17.74 50.70
C PRO A 301 -19.82 16.74 51.41
N PRO A 302 -21.12 16.67 51.03
CA PRO A 302 -22.06 15.74 51.62
C PRO A 302 -21.71 14.28 51.25
N PRO A 303 -22.09 13.30 52.09
CA PRO A 303 -21.77 11.89 51.83
C PRO A 303 -22.47 11.40 50.56
N GLN A 304 -21.72 10.72 49.70
CA GLN A 304 -22.26 9.98 48.56
C GLN A 304 -23.17 8.87 49.07
N SER A 305 -24.43 8.89 48.64
CA SER A 305 -25.31 7.74 48.72
C SER A 305 -24.89 6.74 47.64
N ASP A 306 -24.39 5.59 48.06
CA ASP A 306 -24.27 4.41 47.21
C ASP A 306 -25.69 4.02 46.75
N ASP A 307 -25.98 4.21 45.46
CA ASP A 307 -27.17 3.66 44.82
C ASP A 307 -26.73 2.48 43.95
N ASP A 308 -26.92 1.28 44.50
CA ASP A 308 -26.78 -0.01 43.84
C ASP A 308 -27.84 -0.12 42.71
N GLY A 309 -27.46 0.37 41.52
CA GLY A 309 -28.22 0.14 40.30
C GLY A 309 -28.00 -1.26 39.75
N GLN A 310 -28.85 -2.19 40.16
CA GLN A 310 -29.08 -3.46 39.48
C GLN A 310 -29.46 -3.24 38.01
N THR A 311 -28.73 -3.86 37.09
CA THR A 311 -29.22 -4.16 35.74
C THR A 311 -29.02 -5.63 35.43
N LEU A 312 -30.14 -6.31 35.20
CA LEU A 312 -30.27 -7.52 34.40
C LEU A 312 -29.89 -7.25 32.95
#